data_AF-A0A8S3HTH0-F1
#
_entry.id   AF-A0A8S3HTH0-F1
#
_cell.length_a   1.000
_cell.length_b   1.000
_cell.length_c   1.000
_cell.angle_alpha   90.00
_cell.angle_beta   90.00
_cell.angle_gamma   90.00
#
_symmetry.space_group_name_H-M   'P 1'
#
loop_
_entity.id
_entity.type
_entity.pdbx_description
1 polymer ?
#
loop_
_entity_poly.entity_id
_entity_poly.type
_entity_poly.pdbx_seq_one_letter_code
_entity_poly.pdbx_strand_id
1 'polypeptide(L)'
;MLECTANQIQVAAKMRDDMKAEVDLLKQEEQQLQQKISQYQTSLPVDGIPTMPAASRSREALYALFRAYVADRTRKTWHFYPYSLVLKRIFDAFQNTVTCESPDEFLRSLNEWRANSMALVQLRQAASQAVMDMGRNTSFLSSLEQVPEECVRLALSDT
;
A
#
# COMPACT_ATOMS: atom_id res chain seq x y z
N MET A 1 0.15 49.27 59.57
CA MET A 1 1.27 48.77 58.72
C MET A 1 1.57 47.28 58.95
N LEU A 2 1.62 46.77 60.20
CA LEU A 2 1.94 45.36 60.49
C LEU A 2 0.92 44.33 59.99
N GLU A 3 -0.38 44.65 59.98
CA GLU A 3 -1.42 43.74 59.47
C GLU A 3 -1.36 43.56 57.95
N CYS A 4 -0.93 44.60 57.21
CA CYS A 4 -0.77 44.53 55.76
C CYS A 4 0.41 43.61 55.37
N THR A 5 1.51 43.67 56.11
CA THR A 5 2.69 42.82 55.87
C THR A 5 2.42 41.35 56.23
N ALA A 6 1.65 41.08 57.29
CA ALA A 6 1.23 39.72 57.65
C ALA A 6 0.34 39.09 56.56
N ASN A 7 -0.64 39.84 56.05
CA ASN A 7 -1.49 39.39 54.95
C ASN A 7 -0.71 39.12 53.66
N GLN A 8 0.27 39.97 53.32
CA GLN A 8 1.13 39.76 52.15
C GLN A 8 1.99 38.48 52.26
N ILE A 9 2.52 38.19 53.46
CA ILE A 9 3.27 36.95 53.71
C ILE A 9 2.37 35.72 53.57
N GLN A 10 1.13 35.79 54.06
CA GLN A 10 0.16 34.69 53.94
C GLN A 10 -0.24 34.44 52.49
N VAL A 11 -0.47 35.49 51.70
CA VAL A 11 -0.76 35.38 50.27
C VAL A 11 0.43 34.78 49.52
N ALA A 12 1.65 35.24 49.79
CA ALA A 12 2.87 34.71 49.17
C ALA A 12 3.14 33.24 49.57
N ALA A 13 2.79 32.84 50.79
CA ALA A 13 2.87 31.44 51.23
C ALA A 13 1.86 30.57 50.47
N LYS A 14 0.60 31.02 50.36
CA LYS A 14 -0.43 30.31 49.61
C LYS A 14 -0.09 30.16 48.13
N MET A 15 0.36 31.24 47.47
CA MET A 15 0.80 31.18 46.07
C MET A 15 1.96 30.22 45.86
N ARG A 16 2.86 30.08 46.84
CA ARG A 16 3.97 29.12 46.78
C ARG A 16 3.48 27.68 46.89
N ASP A 17 2.48 27.43 47.71
CA ASP A 17 1.91 26.10 47.88
C ASP A 17 1.06 25.69 46.66
N ASP A 18 0.29 26.64 46.10
CA ASP A 18 -0.45 26.45 44.84
C ASP A 18 0.52 26.12 43.68
N MET A 19 1.62 26.88 43.57
CA MET A 19 2.67 26.64 42.55
C MET A 19 3.35 25.28 42.72
N LYS A 20 3.59 24.84 43.96
CA LYS A 20 4.15 23.50 44.22
C LYS A 20 3.18 22.40 43.79
N ALA A 21 1.89 22.55 44.10
CA ALA A 21 0.88 21.60 43.69
C ALA A 21 0.76 21.51 42.16
N GLU A 22 0.86 22.64 41.46
CA GLU A 22 0.89 22.69 40.00
C GLU A 22 2.13 21.99 39.41
N VAL A 23 3.31 22.22 40.00
CA VAL A 23 4.55 21.53 39.61
C VAL A 23 4.43 20.01 39.80
N ASP A 24 3.84 19.57 40.91
CA ASP A 24 3.66 18.15 41.18
C ASP A 24 2.65 17.51 40.22
N LEU A 25 1.59 18.23 39.84
CA LEU A 25 0.63 17.78 38.81
C LEU A 25 1.30 17.62 37.45
N LEU A 26 2.08 18.61 37.01
CA LEU A 26 2.80 18.57 35.73
C LEU A 26 3.81 17.42 35.67
N LYS A 27 4.49 17.12 36.78
CA LYS A 27 5.38 15.95 36.87
C LYS A 27 4.62 14.63 36.74
N GLN A 28 3.42 14.53 37.31
CA GLN A 28 2.59 13.34 37.13
C GLN A 28 2.14 13.18 35.68
N GLU A 29 1.78 14.28 35.00
CA GLU A 29 1.42 14.25 33.58
C GLU A 29 2.61 13.84 32.71
N GLU A 30 3.82 14.36 32.98
CA GLU A 30 5.04 13.96 32.28
C GLU A 30 5.29 12.45 32.42
N GLN A 31 5.18 11.91 33.64
CA GLN A 31 5.33 10.47 33.88
C GLN A 31 4.29 9.63 33.14
N GLN A 32 3.03 10.08 33.11
CA GLN A 32 1.97 9.39 32.36
C GLN A 32 2.24 9.41 30.85
N LEU A 33 2.68 10.54 30.31
CA LEU A 33 3.02 10.67 28.90
C LEU A 33 4.23 9.80 28.54
N GLN A 34 5.27 9.81 29.35
CA GLN A 34 6.43 8.93 29.18
C GLN A 34 6.02 7.46 29.18
N GLN A 35 5.15 7.05 30.11
CA GLN A 35 4.64 5.68 30.16
C GLN A 35 3.87 5.31 28.89
N LYS A 36 2.99 6.19 28.40
CA LYS A 36 2.26 5.97 27.14
C LYS A 36 3.21 5.87 25.94
N ILE A 37 4.22 6.74 25.86
CA ILE A 37 5.24 6.70 24.80
C ILE A 37 5.97 5.36 24.82
N SER A 38 6.43 4.91 25.99
CA SER A 38 7.10 3.61 26.12
C SER A 38 6.19 2.44 25.75
N GLN A 39 4.89 2.49 26.09
CA GLN A 39 3.92 1.48 25.66
C GLN A 39 3.78 1.44 24.14
N TYR A 40 3.62 2.59 23.48
CA TYR A 40 3.56 2.64 22.03
C TYR A 40 4.86 2.15 21.39
N GLN A 41 6.02 2.57 21.90
CA GLN A 41 7.32 2.11 21.43
C GLN A 41 7.51 0.59 21.59
N THR A 42 6.97 -0.01 22.65
CA THR A 42 7.01 -1.47 22.85
C THR A 42 6.03 -2.21 21.94
N SER A 43 4.92 -1.56 21.57
CA SER A 43 3.94 -2.11 20.61
C SER A 43 4.40 -2.00 19.16
N LEU A 44 5.34 -1.10 18.88
CA LEU A 44 6.00 -1.03 17.58
C LEU A 44 6.93 -2.24 17.45
N PRO A 45 6.97 -2.88 16.27
CA PRO A 45 7.92 -3.96 16.04
C PRO A 45 9.36 -3.44 16.25
N VAL A 46 10.21 -4.28 16.86
CA VAL A 46 11.60 -3.95 17.25
C VAL A 46 12.45 -3.50 16.06
N ASP A 47 12.14 -4.04 14.89
CA ASP A 47 12.42 -3.40 13.62
C ASP A 47 11.22 -2.52 13.31
N GLY A 48 11.40 -1.20 13.12
CA GLY A 48 10.38 -0.38 12.45
C GLY A 48 9.92 -1.07 11.15
N ILE A 49 8.80 -0.64 10.52
CA ILE A 49 8.29 -1.24 9.25
C ILE A 49 9.50 -1.73 8.46
N PRO A 50 9.74 -3.05 8.37
CA PRO A 50 11.07 -3.46 8.02
C PRO A 50 11.34 -2.84 6.67
N THR A 51 12.48 -2.18 6.56
CA THR A 51 13.14 -1.94 5.28
C THR A 51 13.52 -3.31 4.71
N MET A 52 12.56 -4.23 4.63
CA MET A 52 12.58 -5.27 3.64
C MET A 52 12.73 -4.49 2.34
N PRO A 53 13.68 -4.88 1.47
CA PRO A 53 13.69 -4.33 0.13
C PRO A 53 12.26 -4.48 -0.40
N ALA A 54 11.65 -3.38 -0.82
CA ALA A 54 10.26 -3.34 -1.31
C ALA A 54 10.00 -4.37 -2.45
N ALA A 55 11.07 -5.00 -2.96
CA ALA A 55 11.05 -6.11 -3.89
C ALA A 55 10.44 -7.43 -3.33
N SER A 56 10.57 -7.75 -2.03
CA SER A 56 10.19 -9.10 -1.51
C SER A 56 8.89 -9.16 -0.70
N ARG A 57 8.36 -8.03 -0.21
CA ARG A 57 6.93 -7.92 0.17
C ARG A 57 6.19 -7.27 -1.00
N SER A 58 5.57 -8.00 -1.91
CA SER A 58 5.36 -9.43 -2.02
C SER A 58 4.86 -9.62 -3.44
N ARG A 59 5.74 -10.11 -4.32
CA ARG A 59 5.40 -10.42 -5.70
C ARG A 59 4.06 -11.16 -5.78
N GLU A 60 3.88 -12.14 -4.89
CA GLU A 60 2.64 -12.89 -4.75
C GLU A 60 1.44 -12.04 -4.30
N ALA A 61 1.54 -11.13 -3.33
CA ALA A 61 0.37 -10.32 -2.97
C ALA A 61 0.04 -9.27 -4.03
N LEU A 62 1.02 -8.77 -4.78
CA LEU A 62 0.76 -7.94 -5.96
C LEU A 62 0.02 -8.74 -7.03
N TYR A 63 0.39 -10.01 -7.24
CA TYR A 63 -0.40 -10.90 -8.09
C TYR A 63 -1.79 -11.16 -7.51
N ALA A 64 -1.95 -11.41 -6.22
CA ALA A 64 -3.27 -11.60 -5.60
C ALA A 64 -4.18 -10.38 -5.82
N LEU A 65 -3.64 -9.15 -5.67
CA LEU A 65 -4.38 -7.91 -5.97
C LEU A 65 -4.74 -7.80 -7.45
N PHE A 66 -3.80 -8.15 -8.34
CA PHE A 66 -4.05 -8.16 -9.78
C PHE A 66 -5.15 -9.17 -10.15
N ARG A 67 -5.07 -10.40 -9.64
CA ARG A 67 -6.06 -11.46 -9.88
C ARG A 67 -7.45 -11.06 -9.38
N ALA A 68 -7.54 -10.52 -8.15
CA ALA A 68 -8.79 -9.99 -7.61
C ALA A 68 -9.38 -8.86 -8.47
N TYR A 69 -8.53 -7.95 -8.96
CA TYR A 69 -8.94 -6.88 -9.85
C TYR A 69 -9.49 -7.41 -11.19
N VAL A 70 -8.80 -8.37 -11.80
CA VAL A 70 -9.22 -9.00 -13.05
C VAL A 70 -10.55 -9.73 -12.89
N ALA A 71 -10.73 -10.47 -11.80
CA ALA A 71 -11.97 -11.16 -11.48
C ALA A 71 -13.15 -10.18 -11.33
N ASP A 72 -13.01 -9.11 -10.54
CA ASP A 72 -14.05 -8.10 -10.34
C ASP A 72 -14.44 -7.40 -11.66
N ARG A 73 -13.44 -6.98 -12.44
CA ARG A 73 -13.66 -6.26 -13.71
C ARG A 73 -14.28 -7.16 -14.77
N THR A 74 -13.79 -8.39 -14.92
CA THR A 74 -14.30 -9.34 -15.92
C THR A 74 -15.74 -9.74 -15.61
N ARG A 75 -16.09 -9.89 -14.32
CA ARG A 75 -17.47 -10.17 -13.88
C ARG A 75 -18.45 -9.05 -14.26
N LYS A 76 -18.01 -7.78 -14.21
CA LYS A 76 -18.82 -6.62 -14.62
C LYS A 76 -18.89 -6.48 -16.14
N THR A 77 -17.76 -6.69 -16.81
CA THR A 77 -17.62 -6.53 -18.26
C THR A 77 -16.71 -7.60 -18.80
N TRP A 78 -17.26 -8.64 -19.42
CA TRP A 78 -16.48 -9.77 -19.92
C TRP A 78 -15.42 -9.36 -20.97
N HIS A 79 -15.71 -8.34 -21.77
CA HIS A 79 -14.76 -7.77 -22.74
C HIS A 79 -13.47 -7.27 -22.10
N PHE A 80 -13.43 -7.07 -20.78
CA PHE A 80 -12.21 -6.73 -20.06
C PHE A 80 -11.16 -7.85 -20.09
N TYR A 81 -11.59 -9.11 -20.17
CA TYR A 81 -10.71 -10.28 -20.11
C TYR A 81 -9.53 -10.23 -21.10
N PRO A 82 -9.72 -10.00 -22.42
CA PRO A 82 -8.59 -9.86 -23.34
C PRO A 82 -7.62 -8.72 -22.98
N TYR A 83 -8.11 -7.62 -22.41
CA TYR A 83 -7.24 -6.55 -21.91
C TYR A 83 -6.43 -6.99 -20.70
N SER A 84 -7.01 -7.79 -19.80
CA SER A 84 -6.28 -8.34 -18.65
C SER A 84 -5.13 -9.26 -19.06
N LEU A 85 -5.25 -10.00 -20.16
CA LEU A 85 -4.16 -10.83 -20.69
C LEU A 85 -2.99 -9.96 -21.15
N VAL A 86 -3.26 -8.83 -21.81
CA VAL A 86 -2.22 -7.86 -22.18
C VAL A 86 -1.59 -7.21 -20.95
N LEU A 87 -2.42 -6.78 -19.98
CA LEU A 87 -1.96 -6.17 -18.74
C LEU A 87 -1.11 -7.12 -17.90
N LYS A 88 -1.45 -8.41 -17.85
CA LYS A 88 -0.68 -9.44 -17.14
C LYS A 88 0.77 -9.47 -17.64
N ARG A 89 0.98 -9.51 -18.96
CA ARG A 89 2.33 -9.51 -19.54
C ARG A 89 3.13 -8.25 -19.20
N ILE A 90 2.47 -7.09 -19.22
CA ILE A 90 3.09 -5.80 -18.87
C ILE A 90 3.48 -5.78 -17.38
N PHE A 91 2.59 -6.30 -16.53
CA PHE A 91 2.77 -6.39 -15.08
C PHE A 91 3.88 -7.38 -14.69
N ASP A 92 3.94 -8.54 -15.33
CA ASP A 92 4.99 -9.53 -15.12
C ASP A 92 6.37 -8.93 -15.43
N ALA A 93 6.47 -8.20 -16.54
CA ALA A 93 7.69 -7.48 -16.92
C ALA A 93 8.03 -6.37 -15.93
N PHE A 94 7.03 -5.61 -15.46
CA PHE A 94 7.23 -4.54 -14.48
C PHE A 94 7.87 -5.09 -13.20
N GLN A 95 7.31 -6.16 -12.66
CA GLN A 95 7.81 -6.78 -11.45
C GLN A 95 9.20 -7.45 -11.62
N ASN A 96 9.62 -7.78 -12.84
CA ASN A 96 10.94 -8.32 -13.13
C ASN A 96 12.01 -7.24 -13.31
N THR A 97 11.62 -6.09 -13.86
CA THR A 97 12.58 -5.06 -14.29
C THR A 97 12.67 -3.90 -13.31
N VAL A 98 11.57 -3.47 -12.70
CA VAL A 98 11.54 -2.28 -11.84
C VAL A 98 11.97 -2.63 -10.42
N THR A 99 12.99 -1.91 -9.94
CA THR A 99 13.56 -2.09 -8.60
C THR A 99 13.34 -0.83 -7.76
N CYS A 100 13.24 -0.98 -6.45
CA CYS A 100 13.00 0.13 -5.51
C CYS A 100 14.17 0.29 -4.52
N GLU A 101 15.40 0.04 -4.98
CA GLU A 101 16.60 0.07 -4.13
C GLU A 101 17.02 1.50 -3.76
N SER A 102 16.89 2.43 -4.70
CA SER A 102 17.09 3.87 -4.49
C SER A 102 16.21 4.67 -5.45
N PRO A 103 15.98 5.98 -5.22
CA PRO A 103 15.21 6.81 -6.14
C PRO A 103 15.79 6.84 -7.57
N ASP A 104 17.11 6.93 -7.69
CA ASP A 104 17.79 6.96 -9.00
C ASP A 104 17.69 5.62 -9.71
N GLU A 105 17.85 4.52 -8.98
CA GLU A 105 17.77 3.16 -9.50
C GLU A 105 16.34 2.79 -9.90
N PHE A 106 15.35 3.26 -9.15
CA PHE A 106 13.93 3.16 -9.51
C PHE A 106 13.64 3.90 -10.82
N LEU A 107 14.09 5.15 -10.96
CA LEU A 107 13.89 5.90 -12.19
C LEU A 107 14.60 5.25 -13.39
N ARG A 108 15.81 4.75 -13.19
CA ARG A 108 16.57 4.04 -14.24
C ARG A 108 15.84 2.77 -14.69
N SER A 109 15.51 1.89 -13.76
CA SER A 109 14.84 0.61 -14.04
C SER A 109 13.43 0.79 -14.60
N LEU A 110 12.69 1.80 -14.15
CA LEU A 110 11.38 2.15 -14.69
C LEU A 110 11.46 2.61 -16.15
N ASN A 111 12.44 3.45 -16.50
CA ASN A 111 12.64 3.90 -17.88
C ASN A 111 13.05 2.73 -18.78
N GLU A 112 13.88 1.83 -18.30
CA GLU A 112 14.27 0.60 -19.00
C GLU A 112 13.05 -0.29 -19.29
N TRP A 113 12.24 -0.57 -18.27
CA TRP A 113 10.98 -1.30 -18.44
C TRP A 113 10.05 -0.62 -19.45
N ARG A 114 9.91 0.70 -19.39
CA ARG A 114 9.06 1.45 -20.34
C ARG A 114 9.56 1.27 -21.77
N ALA A 115 10.85 1.42 -22.01
CA ALA A 115 11.44 1.31 -23.34
C ALA A 115 11.31 -0.10 -23.91
N ASN A 116 11.48 -1.13 -23.08
CA ASN A 116 11.56 -2.52 -23.54
C ASN A 116 10.21 -3.24 -23.53
N SER A 117 9.34 -2.97 -22.55
CA SER A 117 8.09 -3.70 -22.33
C SER A 117 6.85 -2.95 -22.79
N MET A 118 6.90 -1.62 -22.86
CA MET A 118 5.78 -0.78 -23.33
C MET A 118 5.97 -0.20 -24.74
N ALA A 119 6.95 -0.69 -25.49
CA ALA A 119 7.08 -0.33 -26.90
C ALA A 119 5.83 -0.78 -27.70
N LEU A 120 5.38 0.04 -28.64
CA LEU A 120 4.15 -0.21 -29.42
C LEU A 120 4.18 -1.57 -30.14
N VAL A 121 5.35 -1.99 -30.61
CA VAL A 121 5.55 -3.30 -31.27
C VAL A 121 5.27 -4.45 -30.30
N GLN A 122 5.76 -4.34 -29.05
CA GLN A 122 5.54 -5.33 -28.01
C GLN A 122 4.06 -5.37 -27.58
N LEU A 123 3.44 -4.21 -27.41
CA LEU A 123 2.01 -4.11 -27.08
C LEU A 123 1.13 -4.72 -28.18
N ARG A 124 1.45 -4.48 -29.46
CA ARG A 124 0.72 -5.08 -30.59
C ARG A 124 0.84 -6.60 -30.57
N GLN A 125 2.05 -7.12 -30.32
CA GLN A 125 2.27 -8.56 -30.21
C GLN A 125 1.51 -9.15 -29.01
N ALA A 126 1.49 -8.47 -27.86
CA ALA A 126 0.74 -8.90 -26.69
C ALA A 126 -0.77 -8.91 -26.94
N ALA A 127 -1.32 -7.90 -27.62
CA ALA A 127 -2.73 -7.84 -27.98
C ALA A 127 -3.12 -8.95 -28.96
N SER A 128 -2.32 -9.19 -30.01
CA SER A 128 -2.55 -10.30 -30.94
C SER A 128 -2.52 -11.65 -30.22
N GLN A 129 -1.56 -11.84 -29.30
CA GLN A 129 -1.48 -13.06 -28.51
C GLN A 129 -2.71 -13.24 -27.60
N ALA A 130 -3.18 -12.17 -26.95
CA ALA A 130 -4.38 -12.22 -26.12
C ALA A 130 -5.63 -12.63 -26.90
N VAL A 131 -5.80 -12.13 -28.14
CA VAL A 131 -6.90 -12.53 -29.02
C VAL A 131 -6.77 -14.00 -29.44
N MET A 132 -5.55 -14.46 -29.76
CA MET A 132 -5.31 -15.87 -30.06
C MET A 132 -5.59 -16.79 -28.87
N ASP A 133 -5.17 -16.39 -27.67
CA ASP A 133 -5.41 -17.15 -26.44
C ASP A 133 -6.89 -17.19 -26.09
N MET A 134 -7.62 -16.09 -26.33
CA MET A 134 -9.07 -16.07 -26.21
C MET A 134 -9.71 -17.04 -27.21
N GLY A 135 -9.33 -16.99 -28.49
CA GLY A 135 -9.84 -17.92 -29.51
C GLY A 135 -9.52 -19.40 -29.26
N ARG A 136 -8.47 -19.71 -28.47
CA ARG A 136 -8.12 -21.08 -28.08
C ARG A 136 -8.85 -21.57 -26.84
N ASN A 137 -9.09 -20.68 -25.88
CA ASN A 137 -9.59 -21.05 -24.55
C ASN A 137 -11.09 -20.75 -24.37
N THR A 138 -11.72 -20.09 -25.34
CA THR A 138 -13.15 -19.80 -25.36
C THR A 138 -13.76 -20.22 -26.68
N SER A 139 -15.08 -20.29 -26.70
CA SER A 139 -15.90 -20.56 -27.87
C SER A 139 -16.02 -19.35 -28.81
N PHE A 140 -15.10 -18.37 -28.73
CA PHE A 140 -15.15 -17.12 -29.50
C PHE A 140 -15.30 -17.31 -31.01
N LEU A 141 -14.70 -18.36 -31.57
CA LEU A 141 -14.77 -18.68 -33.00
C LEU A 141 -15.97 -19.54 -33.39
N SER A 142 -16.78 -20.01 -32.43
CA SER A 142 -17.86 -20.97 -32.66
C SER A 142 -19.22 -20.50 -32.13
N SER A 143 -19.27 -19.98 -30.91
CA SER A 143 -20.48 -19.44 -30.28
C SER A 143 -20.15 -18.24 -29.39
N LEU A 144 -20.52 -17.05 -29.87
CA LEU A 144 -20.23 -15.79 -29.18
C LEU A 144 -21.07 -15.61 -27.89
N GLU A 145 -22.21 -16.30 -27.79
CA GLU A 145 -23.12 -16.21 -26.63
C GLU A 145 -22.53 -16.81 -25.35
N GLN A 146 -21.61 -17.77 -25.48
CA GLN A 146 -21.00 -18.48 -24.35
C GLN A 146 -19.73 -17.79 -23.83
N VAL A 147 -19.11 -16.94 -24.65
CA VAL A 147 -17.85 -16.25 -24.34
C VAL A 147 -17.91 -15.44 -23.04
N PRO A 148 -19.00 -14.70 -22.72
CA PRO A 148 -19.06 -13.95 -21.47
C PRO A 148 -18.86 -14.81 -20.23
N GLU A 149 -19.56 -15.95 -20.15
CA GLU A 149 -19.48 -16.87 -19.01
C GLU A 149 -18.11 -17.56 -18.95
N GLU A 150 -17.57 -17.96 -20.10
CA GLU A 150 -16.24 -18.57 -20.20
C GLU A 150 -15.13 -17.61 -19.76
N CYS A 151 -15.19 -16.34 -20.17
CA CYS A 151 -14.23 -15.31 -19.74
C CYS A 151 -14.28 -15.09 -18.23
N VAL A 152 -15.49 -15.03 -17.64
CA VAL A 152 -15.63 -14.92 -16.18
C VAL A 152 -15.06 -16.15 -15.48
N ARG A 153 -15.35 -17.36 -15.98
CA ARG A 153 -14.80 -18.60 -15.43
C ARG A 153 -13.27 -18.62 -15.49
N LEU A 154 -12.69 -18.24 -16.62
CA LEU A 154 -11.23 -18.20 -16.80
C LEU A 154 -10.57 -17.14 -15.88
N ALA A 155 -11.18 -15.97 -15.75
CA ALA A 155 -10.71 -14.93 -14.83
C ALA A 155 -10.74 -15.37 -13.36
N LEU A 156 -11.67 -16.26 -13.00
CA LEU A 156 -11.80 -16.83 -11.65
C LEU A 156 -10.94 -18.08 -11.43
N SER A 157 -10.59 -18.83 -12.48
CA SER A 157 -9.63 -19.94 -12.37
C SER A 157 -8.18 -19.46 -12.28
N ASP A 158 -7.92 -18.26 -12.81
CA ASP A 158 -6.61 -17.61 -12.74
C ASP A 158 -6.31 -16.98 -11.37
N THR A 159 -7.25 -17.00 -10.40
CA THR A 159 -7.16 -16.43 -9.02
C THR A 159 -6.41 -17.32 -8.01
#